data_AF-A0A8A1LEV4-F1
#
_entry.id   AF-A0A8A1LEV4-F1
#
_cell.length_a   1.000
_cell.length_b   1.000
_cell.length_c   1.000
_cell.angle_alpha   90.00
_cell.angle_beta   90.00
_cell.angle_gamma   90.00
#
_symmetry.space_group_name_H-M   'P 1'
#
loop_
_entity.id
_entity.type
_entity.pdbx_description
1 polymer ?
#
loop_
_entity_poly.entity_id
_entity_poly.type
_entity_poly.pdbx_seq_one_letter_code
_entity_poly.pdbx_strand_id
1 'polypeptide(L)'
;MHELLLFAPVPAKQHHDLLQQLSGLTAMQPTRIFERHLVFKAYRKPGFVKTRPGGSQDVQAPETQRLNKLLNGGLYYMQVVGNVRERDFGSMTASTSSPSDALAQGSGEGGESTQHSQEALPPTTTKNGAAAAAAAKRGYVAADQSWRLEFKDTPEAGARFGVTTRFVENSNLPSGNILPEMNAWGFNYVSEYVVEGYRFILDDIVLFLHRVLVFPPGHESGSGGGTTTLAPTEYLPPLDQMLLLDTSGAYVLQASITVQDSGNPDMLKANSQRLLGLKEHLKSVVKLEPKDRLSLGTRVK
;
A
#
# COMPACT_ATOMS: atom_id res chain seq x y z
N MET A 1 -0.59 17.35 4.07
CA MET A 1 -2.02 17.43 3.60
C MET A 1 -3.01 17.14 4.73
N HIS A 2 -4.32 17.38 4.56
CA HIS A 2 -5.37 16.90 5.48
C HIS A 2 -6.37 15.96 4.79
N GLU A 3 -6.73 14.87 5.46
CA GLU A 3 -7.70 13.90 5.00
C GLU A 3 -9.00 14.06 5.80
N LEU A 4 -10.13 14.10 5.10
CA LEU A 4 -11.48 14.13 5.67
C LEU A 4 -12.13 12.78 5.39
N LEU A 5 -12.72 12.15 6.41
CA LEU A 5 -13.08 10.74 6.41
C LEU A 5 -14.48 10.48 6.97
N LEU A 6 -15.19 9.55 6.31
CA LEU A 6 -16.34 8.84 6.85
C LEU A 6 -16.18 7.34 6.58
N PHE A 7 -16.76 6.52 7.45
CA PHE A 7 -16.64 5.07 7.39
C PHE A 7 -17.99 4.40 7.55
N ALA A 8 -18.13 3.22 6.97
CA ALA A 8 -19.24 2.32 7.26
C ALA A 8 -18.82 0.85 7.21
N PRO A 9 -19.26 0.02 8.17
CA PRO A 9 -19.14 -1.43 8.02
C PRO A 9 -20.13 -1.92 6.97
N VAL A 10 -19.69 -2.86 6.14
CA VAL A 10 -20.48 -3.47 5.07
C VAL A 10 -20.45 -4.98 5.28
N PRO A 11 -21.58 -5.61 5.68
CA PRO A 11 -21.68 -7.05 5.78
C PRO A 11 -21.32 -7.74 4.46
N ALA A 12 -20.66 -8.89 4.53
CA ALA A 12 -20.23 -9.65 3.34
C ALA A 12 -21.37 -9.92 2.34
N LYS A 13 -22.60 -10.12 2.83
CA LYS A 13 -23.80 -10.36 2.00
C LYS A 13 -24.21 -9.15 1.15
N GLN A 14 -23.93 -7.93 1.62
CA GLN A 14 -24.28 -6.68 0.92
C GLN A 14 -23.18 -6.20 -0.03
N HIS A 15 -22.01 -6.86 -0.02
CA HIS A 15 -20.84 -6.44 -0.78
C HIS A 15 -21.13 -6.30 -2.28
N HIS A 16 -21.77 -7.30 -2.89
CA HIS A 16 -22.05 -7.29 -4.33
C HIS A 16 -23.04 -6.18 -4.71
N ASP A 17 -24.16 -6.08 -3.99
CA ASP A 17 -25.18 -5.06 -4.22
C ASP A 17 -24.61 -3.65 -4.07
N LEU A 18 -23.78 -3.43 -3.04
CA LEU A 18 -23.12 -2.15 -2.83
C LEU A 18 -22.16 -1.80 -3.96
N LEU A 19 -21.37 -2.76 -4.47
CA LEU A 19 -20.50 -2.51 -5.62
C LEU A 19 -21.32 -2.07 -6.84
N GLN A 20 -22.46 -2.69 -7.10
CA GLN A 20 -23.33 -2.32 -8.22
C GLN A 20 -23.91 -0.92 -8.03
N GLN A 21 -24.38 -0.59 -6.83
CA GLN A 21 -24.93 0.73 -6.50
C GLN A 21 -23.86 1.82 -6.59
N LEU A 22 -22.65 1.57 -6.08
CA LEU A 22 -21.53 2.50 -6.21
C LEU A 22 -21.11 2.68 -7.67
N SER A 23 -21.15 1.62 -8.49
CA SER A 23 -20.88 1.72 -9.93
C SER A 23 -21.91 2.60 -10.63
N GLY A 24 -23.19 2.47 -10.28
CA GLY A 24 -24.27 3.33 -10.79
C GLY A 24 -24.12 4.79 -10.35
N LEU A 25 -23.76 5.02 -9.09
CA LEU A 25 -23.56 6.36 -8.53
C LEU A 25 -22.37 7.09 -9.16
N THR A 26 -21.25 6.38 -9.32
CA THR A 26 -19.98 6.96 -9.80
C THR A 26 -19.82 6.88 -11.32
N ALA A 27 -20.74 6.21 -12.01
CA ALA A 27 -20.67 5.91 -13.44
C ALA A 27 -19.34 5.24 -13.85
N MET A 28 -18.72 4.47 -12.95
CA MET A 28 -17.47 3.77 -13.21
C MET A 28 -17.50 2.33 -12.71
N GLN A 29 -16.65 1.51 -13.33
CA GLN A 29 -16.45 0.14 -12.88
C GLN A 29 -15.53 0.11 -11.65
N PRO A 30 -15.77 -0.82 -10.70
CA PRO A 30 -14.94 -0.96 -9.52
C PRO A 30 -13.50 -1.31 -9.90
N THR A 31 -12.54 -0.50 -9.48
CA THR A 31 -11.12 -0.80 -9.70
C THR A 31 -10.61 -1.68 -8.55
N ARG A 32 -10.38 -2.97 -8.83
CA ARG A 32 -9.83 -3.91 -7.84
C ARG A 32 -8.38 -3.55 -7.49
N ILE A 33 -8.07 -3.52 -6.20
CA ILE A 33 -6.78 -3.10 -5.66
C ILE A 33 -6.31 -4.08 -4.60
N PHE A 34 -5.00 -4.34 -4.62
CA PHE A 34 -4.30 -4.99 -3.53
C PHE A 34 -3.11 -4.11 -3.12
N GLU A 35 -3.01 -3.85 -1.83
CA GLU A 35 -1.90 -3.11 -1.24
C GLU A 35 -1.24 -3.99 -0.18
N ARG A 36 0.07 -4.20 -0.29
CA ARG A 36 0.88 -4.80 0.77
C ARG A 36 1.29 -3.68 1.73
N HIS A 37 1.05 -3.89 3.02
CA HIS A 37 1.33 -2.94 4.08
C HIS A 37 2.36 -3.53 5.03
N LEU A 38 3.49 -2.85 5.19
CA LEU A 38 4.51 -3.17 6.19
C LEU A 38 4.40 -2.17 7.34
N VAL A 39 4.34 -2.69 8.57
CA VAL A 39 4.20 -1.89 9.78
C VAL A 39 5.54 -1.79 10.49
N PHE A 40 5.91 -0.56 10.82
CA PHE A 40 7.15 -0.24 11.50
C PHE A 40 6.89 0.50 12.80
N LYS A 41 7.63 0.18 13.86
CA LYS A 41 7.59 0.87 15.15
C LYS A 41 8.82 1.75 15.29
N ALA A 42 8.60 3.03 15.56
CA ALA A 42 9.68 3.93 15.94
C ALA A 42 10.35 3.45 17.24
N TYR A 43 11.67 3.48 17.28
CA TYR A 43 12.44 3.28 18.50
C TYR A 43 13.46 4.39 18.68
N ARG A 44 13.80 4.69 19.94
CA ARG A 44 14.91 5.60 20.23
C ARG A 44 16.19 4.79 20.21
N LYS A 45 17.10 5.06 19.27
CA LYS A 45 18.47 4.52 19.34
C LYS A 45 19.09 4.95 20.67
N PRO A 46 19.47 4.01 21.57
CA PRO A 46 20.17 4.35 22.80
C PRO A 46 21.45 5.13 22.47
N GLY A 47 21.66 6.28 23.10
CA GLY A 47 22.82 7.14 22.86
C GLY A 47 22.63 8.28 21.85
N PHE A 48 21.51 8.33 21.11
CA PHE A 48 21.20 9.48 20.25
C PHE A 48 20.60 10.62 21.09
N VAL A 49 21.47 11.43 21.71
CA VAL A 49 21.09 12.64 22.44
C VAL A 49 20.63 13.68 21.43
N LYS A 50 19.38 14.14 21.54
CA LYS A 50 18.86 15.24 20.71
C LYS A 50 19.73 16.47 20.91
N THR A 51 20.29 17.02 19.83
CA THR A 51 20.76 18.40 19.83
C THR A 51 19.56 19.28 20.13
N ARG A 52 19.60 20.01 21.26
CA ARG A 52 18.66 21.09 21.56
C ARG A 52 18.60 22.03 20.34
N PRO A 53 17.43 22.26 19.72
CA PRO A 53 17.29 23.38 18.81
C PRO A 53 17.24 24.63 19.69
N GLY A 54 18.40 25.27 19.85
CA GLY A 54 18.56 26.51 20.59
C GLY A 54 19.72 27.28 19.99
N GLY A 55 19.42 28.16 19.04
CA GLY A 55 20.40 29.04 18.41
C GLY A 55 19.94 29.55 17.05
N SER A 56 19.28 30.72 17.06
CA SER A 56 19.07 31.72 15.99
C SER A 56 19.09 31.29 14.50
N GLN A 57 18.02 31.67 13.79
CA GLN A 57 17.90 31.86 12.33
C GLN A 57 17.84 30.63 11.43
N ASP A 58 16.85 29.76 11.63
CA ASP A 58 16.26 29.10 10.47
C ASP A 58 14.77 28.85 10.70
N VAL A 59 13.93 29.77 10.19
CA VAL A 59 12.47 29.59 10.18
C VAL A 59 12.17 28.60 9.07
N GLN A 60 12.44 27.32 9.35
CA GLN A 60 12.00 26.19 8.56
C GLN A 60 10.48 26.33 8.35
N ALA A 61 9.97 25.98 7.16
CA ALA A 61 8.55 26.03 6.88
C ALA A 61 7.74 25.32 7.99
N PRO A 62 6.55 25.81 8.37
CA PRO A 62 5.77 25.25 9.49
C PRO A 62 5.51 23.74 9.34
N GLU A 63 5.45 23.25 8.10
CA GLU A 63 5.33 21.84 7.76
C GLU A 63 6.61 21.04 8.07
N THR A 64 7.80 21.53 7.70
CA THR A 64 9.10 20.92 8.05
C THR A 64 9.40 20.93 9.55
N GLN A 65 8.97 21.96 10.29
CA GLN A 65 9.07 22.00 11.75
C GLN A 65 8.12 20.98 12.40
N ARG A 66 6.89 20.86 11.87
CA ARG A 66 5.94 19.83 12.31
C ARG A 66 6.45 18.43 12.00
N LEU A 67 7.00 18.18 10.81
CA LEU A 67 7.58 16.89 10.44
C LEU A 67 8.75 16.52 11.36
N ASN A 68 9.67 17.46 11.62
CA ASN A 68 10.75 17.23 12.59
C ASN A 68 10.22 16.97 14.01
N LYS A 69 9.16 17.67 14.43
CA LYS A 69 8.50 17.42 15.71
C LYS A 69 7.74 16.09 15.73
N LEU A 70 7.23 15.61 14.60
CA LEU A 70 6.54 14.33 14.47
C LEU A 70 7.53 13.16 14.52
N LEU A 71 8.64 13.26 13.78
CA LEU A 71 9.74 12.29 13.78
C LEU A 71 10.45 12.20 15.15
N ASN A 72 10.56 13.33 15.86
CA ASN A 72 11.31 13.40 17.12
C ASN A 72 10.44 13.46 18.39
N GLY A 73 9.15 13.77 18.29
CA GLY A 73 8.30 14.12 19.44
C GLY A 73 7.48 12.96 20.02
N GLY A 74 6.85 12.15 19.18
CA GLY A 74 6.06 10.97 19.56
C GLY A 74 6.54 9.73 18.82
N LEU A 75 6.46 8.56 19.46
CA LEU A 75 6.72 7.29 18.77
C LEU A 75 5.43 6.91 18.03
N TYR A 76 5.49 6.86 16.70
CA TYR A 76 4.38 6.45 15.84
C TYR A 76 4.70 5.11 15.18
N TYR A 77 3.66 4.34 14.90
CA TYR A 77 3.73 3.30 13.89
C TYR A 77 3.72 3.96 12.50
N MET A 78 4.67 3.57 11.67
CA MET A 78 4.75 4.00 10.27
C MET A 78 4.29 2.85 9.37
N GLN A 79 3.61 3.20 8.29
CA GLN A 79 3.21 2.24 7.27
C GLN A 79 4.03 2.45 6.01
N VAL A 80 4.58 1.38 5.47
CA VAL A 80 5.17 1.36 4.14
C VAL A 80 4.27 0.53 3.24
N VAL A 81 3.72 1.17 2.22
CA VAL A 81 2.64 0.63 1.38
C VAL A 81 3.16 0.41 -0.03
N GLY A 82 2.93 -0.78 -0.57
CA GLY A 82 3.30 -1.15 -1.92
C GLY A 82 2.09 -1.74 -2.65
N ASN A 83 1.83 -1.28 -3.86
CA ASN A 83 0.79 -1.88 -4.69
C ASN A 83 1.26 -3.26 -5.17
N VAL A 84 0.39 -4.25 -5.08
CA VAL A 84 0.59 -5.60 -5.61
C VAL A 84 -0.57 -5.96 -6.53
N ARG A 85 -0.36 -6.92 -7.43
CA ARG A 85 -1.38 -7.42 -8.34
C ARG A 85 -1.86 -8.78 -7.89
N GLU A 86 -3.08 -9.15 -8.28
CA GLU A 86 -3.63 -10.47 -7.99
C GLU A 86 -2.74 -11.62 -8.49
N ARG A 87 -2.10 -11.45 -9.65
CA ARG A 87 -1.16 -12.42 -10.22
C ARG A 87 0.17 -12.58 -9.47
N ASP A 88 0.46 -11.66 -8.55
CA ASP A 88 1.67 -11.68 -7.74
C ASP A 88 1.52 -12.70 -6.59
N PHE A 89 0.29 -13.08 -6.24
CA PHE A 89 0.00 -14.08 -5.21
C PHE A 89 0.24 -15.49 -5.72
N GLY A 90 0.97 -16.30 -4.96
CA GLY A 90 1.26 -17.70 -5.30
C GLY A 90 2.29 -17.86 -6.42
N SER A 91 2.84 -16.76 -6.95
CA SER A 91 3.91 -16.82 -7.92
C SER A 91 5.24 -17.04 -7.21
N MET A 92 5.54 -18.28 -6.85
CA MET A 92 6.91 -18.63 -6.48
C MET A 92 7.77 -18.51 -7.74
N THR A 93 8.73 -17.59 -7.73
CA THR A 93 9.89 -17.75 -8.62
C THR A 93 10.56 -19.04 -8.21
N ALA A 94 10.57 -20.03 -9.10
CA ALA A 94 11.31 -21.26 -8.93
C ALA A 94 12.80 -20.94 -8.72
N SER A 95 13.21 -20.75 -7.47
CA SER A 95 14.61 -20.75 -7.10
C SER A 95 15.05 -22.20 -6.98
N THR A 96 15.95 -22.59 -7.90
CA THR A 96 16.77 -23.82 -7.94
C THR A 96 16.12 -25.09 -8.50
N SER A 97 15.90 -25.14 -9.82
CA SER A 97 16.21 -26.39 -10.53
C SER A 97 17.71 -26.43 -10.76
N SER A 98 18.42 -27.23 -9.97
CA SER A 98 19.83 -27.57 -10.18
C SER A 98 20.08 -27.96 -11.64
N PRO A 99 21.16 -27.51 -12.30
CA PRO A 99 21.56 -28.04 -13.59
C PRO A 99 22.29 -29.35 -13.34
N SER A 100 21.57 -30.45 -13.23
CA SER A 100 22.15 -31.79 -13.23
C SER A 100 21.64 -32.56 -14.44
N ASP A 101 22.60 -32.88 -15.29
CA ASP A 101 22.60 -33.87 -16.37
C ASP A 101 21.90 -33.53 -17.70
N ALA A 102 22.67 -32.88 -18.56
CA ALA A 102 22.69 -33.21 -19.99
C ALA A 102 24.06 -32.86 -20.60
N LEU A 103 25.04 -33.74 -20.40
CA LEU A 103 26.26 -33.80 -21.24
C LEU A 103 26.39 -35.21 -21.84
N ALA A 104 26.87 -35.24 -23.07
CA ALA A 104 27.13 -36.37 -23.98
C ALA A 104 25.88 -36.89 -24.73
N GLN A 105 25.85 -37.03 -26.06
CA GLN A 105 26.93 -37.28 -27.02
C GLN A 105 26.40 -37.05 -28.45
N GLY A 106 27.24 -36.58 -29.36
CA GLY A 106 26.87 -36.44 -30.77
C GLY A 106 27.98 -35.84 -31.64
N SER A 107 29.05 -36.61 -31.83
CA SER A 107 30.11 -36.33 -32.82
C SER A 107 29.65 -36.82 -34.20
N GLY A 108 29.81 -35.99 -35.24
CA GLY A 108 29.59 -36.39 -36.63
C GLY A 108 29.85 -35.25 -37.61
N GLU A 109 30.91 -35.40 -38.40
CA GLU A 109 31.54 -34.41 -39.29
C GLU A 109 30.77 -34.15 -40.60
N GLY A 110 31.02 -32.97 -41.20
CA GLY A 110 31.34 -32.87 -42.63
C GLY A 110 30.25 -32.35 -43.58
N GLY A 111 30.51 -31.22 -44.25
CA GLY A 111 29.85 -30.86 -45.51
C GLY A 111 29.67 -29.36 -45.76
N GLU A 112 30.68 -28.70 -46.33
CA GLU A 112 30.56 -27.40 -47.00
C GLU A 112 29.65 -27.50 -48.23
N SER A 113 28.74 -26.53 -48.44
CA SER A 113 28.35 -26.04 -49.77
C SER A 113 27.78 -24.63 -49.70
N THR A 114 28.05 -23.87 -50.75
CA THR A 114 28.04 -22.42 -50.87
C THR A 114 26.81 -21.90 -51.64
N GLN A 115 26.23 -20.76 -51.19
CA GLN A 115 25.36 -19.79 -51.92
C GLN A 115 23.96 -20.30 -52.41
N HIS A 116 22.85 -19.54 -52.44
CA HIS A 116 22.60 -18.14 -52.83
C HIS A 116 21.17 -17.69 -52.38
N SER A 117 20.96 -16.38 -52.24
CA SER A 117 19.70 -15.60 -52.45
C SER A 117 18.77 -15.19 -51.29
N GLN A 118 18.38 -13.91 -51.37
CA GLN A 118 17.21 -13.22 -50.80
C GLN A 118 17.33 -12.55 -49.42
N GLU A 119 17.93 -11.37 -49.49
CA GLU A 119 17.51 -10.11 -48.86
C GLU A 119 16.04 -10.10 -48.38
N ALA A 120 15.87 -10.21 -47.06
CA ALA A 120 14.63 -9.92 -46.37
C ALA A 120 14.93 -8.89 -45.27
N LEU A 121 14.22 -7.76 -45.34
CA LEU A 121 14.31 -6.64 -44.42
C LEU A 121 14.18 -7.09 -42.95
N PRO A 122 14.91 -6.47 -42.01
CA PRO A 122 14.74 -6.77 -40.60
C PRO A 122 13.39 -6.23 -40.12
N PRO A 123 12.53 -7.02 -39.45
CA PRO A 123 11.43 -6.45 -38.71
C PRO A 123 12.02 -5.71 -37.51
N THR A 124 11.91 -4.39 -37.53
CA THR A 124 12.00 -3.53 -36.34
C THR A 124 10.89 -3.92 -35.37
N THR A 125 11.13 -4.99 -34.60
CA THR A 125 10.29 -5.33 -33.45
C THR A 125 10.73 -4.48 -32.27
N THR A 126 9.89 -3.50 -32.00
CA THR A 126 9.88 -2.59 -30.86
C THR A 126 10.28 -3.30 -29.55
N LYS A 127 11.51 -3.07 -29.07
CA LYS A 127 12.01 -3.56 -27.77
C LYS A 127 11.07 -3.20 -26.60
N ASN A 128 10.24 -2.17 -26.74
CA ASN A 128 9.30 -1.73 -25.71
C ASN A 128 8.09 -2.66 -25.54
N GLY A 129 7.67 -3.40 -26.57
CA GLY A 129 6.55 -4.35 -26.48
C GLY A 129 6.95 -5.65 -25.78
N ALA A 130 8.17 -6.13 -26.03
CA ALA A 130 8.70 -7.34 -25.42
C ALA A 130 9.01 -7.15 -23.92
N ALA A 131 9.51 -5.98 -23.50
CA ALA A 131 9.73 -5.67 -22.10
C ALA A 131 8.41 -5.60 -21.29
N ALA A 132 7.36 -4.99 -21.86
CA ALA A 132 6.03 -4.96 -21.25
C ALA A 132 5.38 -6.36 -21.18
N ALA A 133 5.56 -7.19 -22.21
CA ALA A 133 5.07 -8.57 -22.23
C ALA A 133 5.87 -9.51 -21.31
N ALA A 134 7.18 -9.27 -21.14
CA ALA A 134 8.02 -10.00 -20.19
C ALA A 134 7.70 -9.63 -18.74
N ALA A 135 7.45 -8.35 -18.45
CA ALA A 135 6.94 -7.88 -17.15
C ALA A 135 5.51 -8.37 -16.88
N ALA A 136 4.73 -8.70 -17.90
CA ALA A 136 3.38 -9.26 -17.75
C ALA A 136 3.38 -10.75 -17.33
N LYS A 137 4.51 -11.47 -17.49
CA LYS A 137 4.66 -12.89 -17.14
C LYS A 137 5.41 -13.15 -15.83
N ARG A 138 6.05 -12.13 -15.25
CA ARG A 138 6.85 -12.29 -14.04
C ARG A 138 5.93 -12.18 -12.83
N GLY A 139 6.01 -13.15 -11.93
CA GLY A 139 5.37 -13.13 -10.63
C GLY A 139 5.93 -12.03 -9.71
N TYR A 140 5.48 -12.02 -8.46
CA TYR A 140 6.04 -11.17 -7.42
C TYR A 140 7.56 -11.30 -7.32
N VAL A 141 8.24 -10.17 -7.39
CA VAL A 141 9.67 -10.07 -7.13
C VAL A 141 9.86 -8.97 -6.09
N ALA A 142 10.28 -9.33 -4.88
CA ALA A 142 10.45 -8.38 -3.79
C ALA A 142 11.36 -7.20 -4.18
N ALA A 143 12.42 -7.44 -4.98
CA ALA A 143 13.34 -6.41 -5.45
C ALA A 143 12.70 -5.34 -6.36
N ASP A 144 11.63 -5.70 -7.08
CA ASP A 144 10.93 -4.81 -8.02
C ASP A 144 9.80 -4.03 -7.34
N GLN A 145 9.48 -4.33 -6.07
CA GLN A 145 8.39 -3.71 -5.34
C GLN A 145 8.66 -2.22 -5.11
N SER A 146 7.83 -1.35 -5.68
CA SER A 146 7.82 0.08 -5.37
C SER A 146 7.09 0.34 -4.05
N TRP A 147 7.65 1.20 -3.20
CA TRP A 147 7.11 1.50 -1.88
C TRP A 147 6.79 2.98 -1.71
N ARG A 148 5.80 3.26 -0.86
CA ARG A 148 5.48 4.61 -0.37
C ARG A 148 5.38 4.58 1.15
N LEU A 149 6.05 5.51 1.81
CA LEU A 149 5.85 5.77 3.22
C LEU A 149 4.54 6.54 3.41
N GLU A 150 3.68 6.05 4.30
CA GLU A 150 2.46 6.75 4.72
C GLU A 150 2.55 7.14 6.20
N PHE A 151 2.37 8.43 6.44
CA PHE A 151 2.12 8.97 7.76
C PHE A 151 0.65 9.37 7.88
N LYS A 152 -0.01 8.86 8.91
CA LYS A 152 -1.37 9.22 9.29
C LYS A 152 -1.34 9.64 10.76
N ASP A 153 -1.57 10.91 11.04
CA ASP A 153 -1.64 11.40 12.42
C ASP A 153 -2.92 10.90 13.10
N THR A 154 -2.94 10.97 14.42
CA THR A 154 -4.16 10.80 15.20
C THR A 154 -5.17 11.86 14.77
N PRO A 155 -6.45 11.48 14.50
CA PRO A 155 -7.46 12.45 14.15
C PRO A 155 -7.59 13.62 15.12
N GLU A 156 -8.04 14.76 14.62
CA GLU A 156 -8.26 15.95 15.41
C GLU A 156 -9.34 15.70 16.48
N ALA A 157 -9.20 16.38 17.63
CA ALA A 157 -10.16 16.24 18.71
C ALA A 157 -11.40 17.09 18.43
N GLY A 158 -12.57 16.46 18.56
CA GLY A 158 -13.86 17.06 18.20
C GLY A 158 -14.04 17.05 16.68
N ALA A 159 -15.06 16.35 16.19
CA ALA A 159 -15.40 16.32 14.78
C ALA A 159 -15.99 17.68 14.36
N ARG A 160 -15.13 18.71 14.28
CA ARG A 160 -15.51 20.13 14.12
C ARG A 160 -16.42 20.37 12.92
N PHE A 161 -16.30 19.53 11.89
CA PHE A 161 -17.10 19.60 10.67
C PHE A 161 -17.99 18.37 10.44
N GLY A 162 -18.27 17.59 11.48
CA GLY A 162 -19.11 16.38 11.40
C GLY A 162 -18.46 15.18 10.70
N VAL A 163 -17.19 15.30 10.34
CA VAL A 163 -16.38 14.25 9.70
C VAL A 163 -15.09 14.03 10.51
N THR A 164 -14.45 12.88 10.33
CA THR A 164 -13.14 12.63 10.94
C THR A 164 -12.07 13.37 10.12
N THR A 165 -11.25 14.19 10.75
CA THR A 165 -10.15 14.91 10.10
C THR A 165 -8.81 14.49 10.67
N ARG A 166 -7.78 14.33 9.82
CA ARG A 166 -6.41 14.09 10.27
C ARG A 166 -5.39 14.66 9.29
N PHE A 167 -4.20 14.97 9.79
CA PHE A 167 -3.05 15.24 8.95
C PHE A 167 -2.53 13.93 8.34
N VAL A 168 -2.22 13.97 7.05
CA VAL A 168 -1.59 12.86 6.32
C VAL A 168 -0.43 13.37 5.49
N GLU A 169 0.60 12.55 5.39
CA GLU A 169 1.78 12.80 4.57
C GLU A 169 2.19 11.51 3.88
N ASN A 170 2.67 11.61 2.65
CA ASN A 170 3.22 10.47 1.93
C ASN A 170 4.53 10.83 1.24
N SER A 171 5.40 9.83 1.10
CA SER A 171 6.68 10.00 0.42
C SER A 171 7.06 8.71 -0.30
N ASN A 172 7.57 8.82 -1.52
CA ASN A 172 8.03 7.66 -2.28
C ASN A 172 9.33 7.13 -1.67
N LEU A 173 9.45 5.81 -1.61
CA LEU A 173 10.63 5.11 -1.14
C LEU A 173 11.30 4.35 -2.29
N PRO A 174 12.59 3.98 -2.14
CA PRO A 174 13.25 3.09 -3.07
C PRO A 174 12.47 1.78 -3.27
N SER A 175 12.61 1.18 -4.44
CA SER A 175 12.08 -0.17 -4.68
C SER A 175 12.93 -1.23 -3.99
N GLY A 176 12.31 -2.36 -3.65
CA GLY A 176 13.04 -3.51 -3.13
C GLY A 176 12.97 -3.67 -1.62
N ASN A 177 14.07 -4.12 -1.02
CA ASN A 177 14.16 -4.32 0.43
C ASN A 177 14.34 -2.96 1.13
N ILE A 178 13.30 -2.51 1.83
CA ILE A 178 13.28 -1.22 2.56
C ILE A 178 13.74 -1.32 4.02
N LEU A 179 14.08 -2.52 4.51
CA LEU A 179 14.48 -2.71 5.90
C LEU A 179 15.73 -1.91 6.28
N PRO A 180 16.81 -1.88 5.49
CA PRO A 180 18.00 -1.11 5.84
C PRO A 180 17.71 0.37 6.03
N GLU A 181 16.90 0.97 5.16
CA GLU A 181 16.50 2.38 5.18
C GLU A 181 15.66 2.68 6.42
N MET A 182 14.62 1.87 6.68
CA MET A 182 13.77 2.04 7.85
C MET A 182 14.54 1.89 9.16
N ASN A 183 15.44 0.90 9.25
CA ASN A 183 16.31 0.70 10.41
C ASN A 183 17.31 1.86 10.59
N ALA A 184 17.85 2.40 9.50
CA ALA A 184 18.71 3.58 9.52
C ALA A 184 17.96 4.79 10.11
N TRP A 185 16.71 4.97 9.70
CA TRP A 185 15.80 6.02 10.19
C TRP A 185 15.24 5.79 11.61
N GLY A 186 15.58 4.67 12.27
CA GLY A 186 15.17 4.40 13.65
C GLY A 186 13.79 3.74 13.77
N PHE A 187 13.42 2.95 12.77
CA PHE A 187 12.17 2.19 12.74
C PHE A 187 12.46 0.70 12.63
N ASN A 188 11.88 -0.09 13.54
CA ASN A 188 11.97 -1.55 13.49
C ASN A 188 10.71 -2.13 12.86
N TYR A 189 10.87 -3.16 12.06
CA TYR A 189 9.74 -3.93 11.53
C TYR A 189 8.91 -4.56 12.65
N VAL A 190 7.60 -4.66 12.43
CA VAL A 190 6.63 -5.22 13.40
C VAL A 190 5.83 -6.34 12.77
N SER A 191 5.19 -6.06 11.64
CA SER A 191 4.27 -6.98 10.99
C SER A 191 3.96 -6.53 9.58
N GLU A 192 3.26 -7.40 8.85
CA GLU A 192 2.74 -7.09 7.54
C GLU A 192 1.34 -7.67 7.33
N TYR A 193 0.61 -7.07 6.40
CA TYR A 193 -0.70 -7.52 5.96
C TYR A 193 -0.97 -7.03 4.54
N VAL A 194 -2.05 -7.51 3.94
CA VAL A 194 -2.54 -7.04 2.64
C VAL A 194 -3.90 -6.40 2.83
N VAL A 195 -4.14 -5.28 2.16
CA VAL A 195 -5.47 -4.71 2.00
C VAL A 195 -5.96 -5.10 0.61
N GLU A 196 -7.10 -5.78 0.54
CA GLU A 196 -7.80 -5.97 -0.73
C GLU A 196 -9.07 -5.12 -0.75
N GLY A 197 -9.43 -4.62 -1.93
CA GLY A 197 -10.65 -3.83 -2.05
C GLY A 197 -10.93 -3.32 -3.45
N TYR A 198 -11.89 -2.41 -3.51
CA TYR A 198 -12.37 -1.77 -4.73
C TYR A 198 -12.44 -0.26 -4.52
N ARG A 199 -11.91 0.47 -5.50
CA ARG A 199 -11.90 1.94 -5.49
C ARG A 199 -12.86 2.50 -6.53
N PHE A 200 -13.58 3.52 -6.11
CA PHE A 200 -14.39 4.40 -6.95
C PHE A 200 -13.99 5.86 -6.70
N ILE A 201 -14.18 6.68 -7.72
CA ILE A 201 -13.91 8.12 -7.72
C ILE A 201 -15.23 8.80 -8.07
N LEU A 202 -15.69 9.67 -7.18
CA LEU A 202 -16.85 10.53 -7.40
C LEU A 202 -16.39 11.97 -7.21
N ASP A 203 -16.14 12.67 -8.32
CA ASP A 203 -15.49 13.97 -8.33
C ASP A 203 -14.14 13.97 -7.59
N ASP A 204 -14.08 14.56 -6.40
CA ASP A 204 -12.92 14.60 -5.50
C ASP A 204 -12.98 13.58 -4.35
N ILE A 205 -14.07 12.82 -4.25
CA ILE A 205 -14.28 11.81 -3.22
C ILE A 205 -13.75 10.47 -3.72
N VAL A 206 -12.82 9.92 -2.95
CA VAL A 206 -12.38 8.53 -3.10
C VAL A 206 -13.25 7.65 -2.20
N LEU A 207 -13.93 6.69 -2.81
CA LEU A 207 -14.64 5.62 -2.12
C LEU A 207 -13.79 4.34 -2.19
N PHE A 208 -13.43 3.79 -1.04
CA PHE A 208 -12.62 2.59 -0.94
C PHE A 208 -13.29 1.54 -0.07
N LEU A 209 -13.89 0.53 -0.73
CA LEU A 209 -14.49 -0.62 -0.08
C LEU A 209 -13.42 -1.69 0.07
N HIS A 210 -12.98 -1.97 1.29
CA HIS A 210 -11.80 -2.81 1.52
C HIS A 210 -11.93 -3.69 2.75
N ARG A 211 -11.09 -4.71 2.82
CA ARG A 211 -10.88 -5.54 4.00
C ARG A 211 -9.41 -5.93 4.11
N VAL A 212 -9.02 -6.39 5.29
CA VAL A 212 -7.63 -6.76 5.59
C VAL A 212 -7.47 -8.27 5.52
N LEU A 213 -6.46 -8.68 4.78
CA LEU A 213 -5.96 -10.04 4.68
C LEU A 213 -4.66 -10.16 5.47
N VAL A 214 -4.52 -11.24 6.22
CA VAL A 214 -3.33 -11.59 6.98
C VAL A 214 -2.67 -12.83 6.38
N PHE A 215 -1.35 -12.91 6.52
CA PHE A 215 -0.57 -14.03 6.02
C PHE A 215 -0.87 -15.30 6.85
N PRO A 216 -0.84 -16.49 6.22
CA PRO A 216 -1.05 -17.73 6.94
C PRO A 216 0.09 -18.01 7.94
N PRO A 217 -0.18 -18.71 9.05
CA PRO A 217 0.85 -19.10 10.02
C PRO A 217 1.98 -19.89 9.35
N GLY A 218 3.24 -19.60 9.70
CA GLY A 218 4.42 -20.27 9.14
C GLY A 218 4.90 -19.71 7.79
N HIS A 219 4.20 -18.72 7.23
CA HIS A 219 4.68 -17.95 6.08
C HIS A 219 5.72 -16.88 6.47
N GLU A 220 5.95 -16.70 7.78
CA GLU A 220 6.93 -15.75 8.29
C GLU A 220 8.34 -16.14 7.85
N SER A 221 9.07 -15.20 7.24
CA SER A 221 10.48 -15.38 6.91
C SER A 221 11.31 -15.31 8.19
N GLY A 222 11.36 -16.44 8.89
CA GLY A 222 12.07 -16.62 10.16
C GLY A 222 12.10 -18.10 10.51
N SER A 223 13.20 -18.76 10.18
CA SER A 223 13.42 -20.17 10.49
C SER A 223 13.36 -20.43 12.01
N GLY A 224 12.45 -21.31 12.43
CA GLY A 224 12.58 -22.07 13.66
C GLY A 224 12.02 -21.41 14.93
N GLY A 225 10.96 -22.02 15.47
CA GLY A 225 10.72 -22.06 16.92
C GLY A 225 10.61 -20.73 17.64
N GLY A 226 9.45 -20.09 17.55
CA GLY A 226 8.94 -19.19 18.57
C GLY A 226 9.82 -17.98 18.90
N THR A 227 10.01 -17.05 17.97
CA THR A 227 10.36 -15.66 18.30
C THR A 227 10.13 -14.75 17.08
N THR A 228 9.51 -13.60 17.33
CA THR A 228 9.20 -12.44 16.47
C THR A 228 9.79 -12.42 15.06
N THR A 229 8.94 -12.36 14.02
CA THR A 229 9.29 -12.09 12.63
C THR A 229 10.16 -10.84 12.50
N LEU A 230 11.40 -11.01 12.05
CA LEU A 230 12.39 -9.91 11.94
C LEU A 230 12.40 -9.24 10.56
N ALA A 231 11.74 -9.83 9.56
CA ALA A 231 11.72 -9.31 8.19
C ALA A 231 10.40 -9.56 7.46
N PRO A 232 10.01 -8.68 6.51
CA PRO A 232 8.93 -8.94 5.58
C PRO A 232 9.20 -10.16 4.71
N THR A 233 8.14 -10.83 4.29
CA THR A 233 8.19 -11.98 3.40
C THR A 233 8.71 -11.64 1.99
N GLU A 234 9.51 -12.52 1.41
CA GLU A 234 10.06 -12.28 0.06
C GLU A 234 9.08 -12.66 -1.06
N TYR A 235 8.08 -13.47 -0.74
CA TYR A 235 7.05 -13.93 -1.68
C TYR A 235 5.66 -13.71 -1.09
N LEU A 236 4.65 -13.67 -1.97
CA LEU A 236 3.25 -13.63 -1.55
C LEU A 236 2.65 -15.03 -1.64
N PRO A 237 1.96 -15.51 -0.60
CA PRO A 237 1.25 -16.78 -0.67
C PRO A 237 0.14 -16.70 -1.73
N PRO A 238 -0.36 -17.85 -2.20
CA PRO A 238 -1.59 -17.89 -2.99
C PRO A 238 -2.73 -17.12 -2.31
N LEU A 239 -3.52 -16.38 -3.10
CA LEU A 239 -4.54 -15.48 -2.56
C LEU A 239 -5.63 -16.23 -1.78
N ASP A 240 -5.94 -17.46 -2.17
CA ASP A 240 -6.88 -18.36 -1.50
C ASP A 240 -6.37 -18.91 -0.15
N GLN A 241 -5.06 -18.82 0.10
CA GLN A 241 -4.44 -19.16 1.38
C GLN A 241 -4.33 -17.98 2.35
N MET A 242 -4.60 -16.75 1.88
CA MET A 242 -4.66 -15.59 2.75
C MET A 242 -5.86 -15.70 3.69
N LEU A 243 -5.68 -15.24 4.93
CA LEU A 243 -6.73 -15.31 5.95
C LEU A 243 -7.37 -13.93 6.14
N LEU A 244 -8.66 -13.90 6.47
CA LEU A 244 -9.35 -12.66 6.79
C LEU A 244 -8.99 -12.20 8.21
N LEU A 245 -8.64 -10.92 8.39
CA LEU A 245 -8.47 -10.35 9.73
C LEU A 245 -9.79 -10.41 10.53
N ASP A 246 -10.90 -10.10 9.86
CA ASP A 246 -12.25 -10.22 10.40
C ASP A 246 -12.92 -11.46 9.80
N THR A 247 -13.13 -12.48 10.64
CA THR A 247 -13.71 -13.77 10.23
C THR A 247 -15.16 -13.66 9.76
N SER A 248 -15.85 -12.55 10.05
CA SER A 248 -17.19 -12.30 9.49
C SER A 248 -17.16 -12.03 7.97
N GLY A 249 -15.99 -11.71 7.42
CA GLY A 249 -15.80 -11.33 6.02
C GLY A 249 -16.36 -9.97 5.66
N ALA A 250 -16.71 -9.16 6.67
CA ALA A 250 -17.18 -7.80 6.46
C ALA A 250 -16.11 -6.92 5.79
N TYR A 251 -16.60 -5.94 5.04
CA TYR A 251 -15.79 -4.90 4.43
C TYR A 251 -15.98 -3.59 5.20
N VAL A 252 -15.06 -2.67 5.00
CA VAL A 252 -15.16 -1.28 5.44
C VAL A 252 -15.24 -0.41 4.20
N LEU A 253 -16.32 0.36 4.06
CA LEU A 253 -16.39 1.45 3.11
C LEU A 253 -15.77 2.69 3.76
N GLN A 254 -14.69 3.19 3.17
CA GLN A 254 -14.10 4.47 3.50
C GLN A 254 -14.44 5.49 2.40
N ALA A 255 -15.02 6.63 2.78
CA ALA A 255 -15.18 7.78 1.91
C ALA A 255 -14.19 8.86 2.36
N SER A 256 -13.37 9.37 1.44
CA SER A 256 -12.30 10.29 1.77
C SER A 256 -12.11 11.41 0.75
N ILE A 257 -11.77 12.60 1.24
CA ILE A 257 -11.25 13.72 0.45
C ILE A 257 -9.89 14.11 1.03
N THR A 258 -8.88 14.29 0.17
CA THR A 258 -7.57 14.82 0.59
C THR A 258 -7.43 16.28 0.16
N VAL A 259 -7.31 17.17 1.13
CA VAL A 259 -7.14 18.61 0.95
C VAL A 259 -5.66 18.96 1.06
N GLN A 260 -5.13 19.56 -0.01
CA GLN A 260 -3.73 19.97 -0.09
C GLN A 260 -3.45 21.17 0.82
N ASP A 261 -4.16 22.28 0.61
CA ASP A 261 -4.05 23.49 1.42
C ASP A 261 -5.03 23.48 2.60
N SER A 262 -4.59 22.84 3.69
CA SER A 262 -5.35 22.83 4.95
C SER A 262 -5.27 24.12 5.75
N GLY A 263 -4.49 25.11 5.29
CA GLY A 263 -4.43 26.43 5.92
C GLY A 263 -5.72 27.23 5.73
N ASN A 264 -6.53 26.85 4.73
CA ASN A 264 -7.79 27.51 4.40
C ASN A 264 -8.99 26.81 5.08
N PRO A 265 -9.59 27.41 6.15
CA PRO A 265 -10.72 26.82 6.85
C PRO A 265 -12.00 26.72 6.02
N ASP A 266 -12.20 27.62 5.05
CA ASP A 266 -13.37 27.59 4.17
C ASP A 266 -13.31 26.40 3.22
N MET A 267 -12.11 26.05 2.74
CA MET A 267 -11.88 24.86 1.92
C MET A 267 -12.17 23.58 2.72
N LEU A 268 -11.71 23.48 3.97
CA LEU A 268 -12.01 22.33 4.84
C LEU A 268 -13.51 22.19 5.10
N LYS A 269 -14.21 23.31 5.35
CA LYS A 269 -15.66 23.33 5.56
C LYS A 269 -16.42 22.89 4.31
N ALA A 270 -16.07 23.42 3.14
CA ALA A 270 -16.71 23.06 1.87
C ALA A 270 -16.54 21.57 1.53
N ASN A 271 -15.34 21.02 1.68
CA ASN A 271 -15.09 19.59 1.46
C ASN A 271 -15.81 18.71 2.48
N SER A 272 -15.90 19.15 3.74
CA SER A 272 -16.71 18.45 4.74
C SER A 272 -18.18 18.39 4.35
N GLN A 273 -18.74 19.50 3.86
CA GLN A 273 -20.13 19.54 3.38
C GLN A 273 -20.38 18.63 2.19
N ARG A 274 -19.42 18.51 1.26
CA ARG A 274 -19.49 17.54 0.14
C ARG A 274 -19.56 16.10 0.66
N LEU A 275 -18.69 15.75 1.60
CA LEU A 275 -18.65 14.40 2.19
C LEU A 275 -19.94 14.09 2.98
N LEU A 276 -20.51 15.07 3.67
CA LEU A 276 -21.80 14.95 4.33
C LEU A 276 -22.98 14.87 3.34
N GLY A 277 -22.90 15.56 2.21
CA GLY A 277 -23.85 15.40 1.11
C GLY A 277 -23.86 13.97 0.56
N LEU A 278 -22.68 13.38 0.37
CA LEU A 278 -22.55 11.97 0.00
C LEU A 278 -23.12 11.04 1.07
N LYS A 279 -22.88 11.30 2.36
CA LYS A 279 -23.48 10.55 3.47
C LYS A 279 -25.01 10.55 3.37
N GLU A 280 -25.64 11.69 3.13
CA GLU A 280 -27.09 11.79 2.99
C GLU A 280 -27.61 11.07 1.75
N HIS A 281 -26.86 11.12 0.66
CA HIS A 281 -27.22 10.41 -0.58
C HIS A 281 -27.18 8.88 -0.39
N LEU A 282 -26.18 8.38 0.35
CA LEU A 282 -25.98 6.95 0.56
C LEU A 282 -26.74 6.37 1.77
N LYS A 283 -27.45 7.17 2.57
CA LYS A 283 -28.03 6.74 3.85
C LYS A 283 -28.97 5.54 3.80
N SER A 284 -29.67 5.33 2.68
CA SER A 284 -30.57 4.19 2.48
C SER A 284 -29.82 2.89 2.17
N VAL A 285 -28.59 3.03 1.66
CA VAL A 285 -27.72 1.93 1.22
C VAL A 285 -26.73 1.57 2.33
N VAL A 286 -26.04 2.57 2.87
CA VAL A 286 -24.96 2.41 3.83
C VAL A 286 -24.84 3.65 4.72
N LYS A 287 -24.66 3.42 6.03
CA LYS A 287 -24.60 4.49 7.02
C LYS A 287 -23.16 4.95 7.25
N LEU A 288 -22.73 5.97 6.51
CA LEU A 288 -21.43 6.61 6.66
C LEU A 288 -21.37 7.45 7.95
N GLU A 289 -20.36 7.23 8.78
CA GLU A 289 -20.18 7.91 10.08
C GLU A 289 -18.72 8.30 10.32
N PRO A 290 -18.45 9.39 11.07
CA PRO A 290 -17.12 9.65 11.58
C PRO A 290 -16.73 8.54 12.55
N LYS A 291 -15.45 8.18 12.55
CA LYS A 291 -14.91 7.13 13.42
C LYS A 291 -14.23 7.73 14.65
N ASP A 292 -14.28 6.97 15.74
CA ASP A 292 -13.62 7.35 16.99
C ASP A 292 -12.11 7.60 16.78
N ARG A 293 -11.64 8.70 17.38
CA ARG A 293 -10.28 9.19 17.24
C ARG A 293 -9.24 8.18 17.70
N LEU A 294 -9.49 7.48 18.81
CA LEU A 294 -8.53 6.55 19.38
C LEU A 294 -8.43 5.26 18.57
N SER A 295 -9.51 4.88 17.88
CA SER A 295 -9.51 3.72 16.98
C SER A 295 -8.66 3.90 15.73
N LEU A 296 -8.35 5.15 15.34
CA LEU A 296 -7.47 5.49 14.20
C LEU A 296 -6.09 6.00 14.64
N GLY A 297 -5.78 5.93 15.93
CA GLY A 297 -4.51 6.41 16.47
C GLY A 297 -3.35 5.49 16.14
N THR A 298 -2.30 6.04 15.51
CA THR A 298 -1.06 5.33 15.15
C THR A 298 0.04 5.47 16.20
N ARG A 299 -0.23 6.11 17.35
CA ARG A 299 0.75 6.30 18.41
C ARG A 299 1.12 4.98 19.07
N VAL A 300 2.41 4.77 19.27
CA VAL A 300 2.92 3.67 20.11
C VAL A 300 2.45 3.95 21.53
N LYS A 301 1.72 3.00 22.10
CA LYS A 301 1.32 2.99 23.52
C LYS A 301 2.45 2.44 24.38
#